data_AF-A0A4Y2KAF9-F1
#
_entry.id   AF-A0A4Y2KAF9-F1
#
_cell.length_a   1.000
_cell.length_b   1.000
_cell.length_c   1.000
_cell.angle_alpha   90.00
_cell.angle_beta   90.00
_cell.angle_gamma   90.00
#
_symmetry.space_group_name_H-M   'P 1'
#
loop_
_entity.id
_entity.type
_entity.pdbx_description
1 polymer ?
#
loop_
_entity_poly.entity_id
_entity_poly.type
_entity_poly.pdbx_seq_one_letter_code
_entity_poly.pdbx_strand_id
1 'polypeptide(L)'
;MILLIHAFSGCDTSSALFGHGKTKFCVLEKKNDTWKKIQVFFNSEATIDQVAKAGETFLIHLYGGNLRTYACDLNHLRYTLFTQSATKARSTITRLPPTVDAA
;
A
#
# COMPACT_ATOMS: atom_id res chain seq x y z
N MET A 1 9.22 5.20 -11.82
CA MET A 1 9.14 5.73 -10.43
C MET A 1 8.05 6.78 -10.27
N ILE A 2 8.17 7.93 -10.95
CA ILE A 2 7.23 9.06 -10.82
C ILE A 2 5.77 8.65 -11.07
N LEU A 3 5.51 7.84 -12.10
CA LEU A 3 4.15 7.39 -12.45
C LEU A 3 3.50 6.56 -11.33
N LEU A 4 4.25 5.67 -10.69
CA LEU A 4 3.76 4.87 -9.57
C LEU A 4 3.46 5.75 -8.36
N ILE A 5 4.40 6.64 -8.00
CA ILE A 5 4.18 7.57 -6.89
C ILE A 5 2.96 8.44 -7.18
N HIS A 6 2.79 8.90 -8.41
CA HIS A 6 1.62 9.68 -8.83
C HIS A 6 0.32 8.87 -8.73
N ALA A 7 0.31 7.60 -9.15
CA ALA A 7 -0.86 6.73 -9.08
C ALA A 7 -1.37 6.53 -7.63
N PHE A 8 -0.47 6.36 -6.66
CA PHE A 8 -0.87 6.13 -5.26
C PHE A 8 -0.98 7.39 -4.40
N SER A 9 -0.21 8.44 -4.71
CA SER A 9 -0.16 9.69 -3.92
C SER A 9 -0.92 10.86 -4.56
N GLY A 10 -1.52 10.64 -5.73
CA GLY A 10 -2.28 11.63 -6.48
C GLY A 10 -1.44 12.83 -6.97
N CYS A 11 -2.13 13.76 -7.61
CA CYS A 11 -1.66 15.11 -7.94
C CYS A 11 -2.60 16.16 -7.34
N ASP A 12 -2.48 17.42 -7.76
CA ASP A 12 -3.26 18.52 -7.20
C ASP A 12 -4.77 18.35 -7.40
N THR A 13 -5.17 17.63 -8.45
CA THR A 13 -6.59 17.39 -8.80
C THR A 13 -7.05 15.95 -8.60
N SER A 14 -6.15 15.03 -8.28
CA SER A 14 -6.46 13.60 -8.14
C SER A 14 -6.44 13.17 -6.67
N SER A 15 -7.39 12.30 -6.29
CA SER A 15 -7.47 11.76 -4.93
C SER A 15 -6.25 10.88 -4.62
N ALA A 16 -5.74 11.01 -3.40
CA ALA A 16 -4.63 10.23 -2.88
C ALA A 16 -5.09 9.30 -1.76
N LEU A 17 -4.29 8.28 -1.46
CA LEU A 17 -4.51 7.47 -0.26
C LEU A 17 -4.48 8.36 1.00
N PHE A 18 -5.59 8.39 1.72
CA PHE A 18 -5.78 9.30 2.85
C PHE A 18 -4.73 9.09 3.94
N GLY A 19 -4.02 10.15 4.32
CA GLY A 19 -2.94 10.07 5.34
C GLY A 19 -1.61 9.50 4.82
N HIS A 20 -1.47 9.31 3.50
CA HIS A 20 -0.23 8.90 2.85
C HIS A 20 0.24 9.96 1.84
N GLY A 21 0.95 10.98 2.34
CA GLY A 21 1.56 12.01 1.50
C GLY A 21 2.82 11.52 0.76
N LYS A 22 3.25 12.30 -0.24
CA LYS A 22 4.36 11.98 -1.17
C LYS A 22 5.67 11.61 -0.46
N THR A 23 5.96 12.21 0.70
CA THR A 23 7.18 11.93 1.49
C THR A 23 7.25 10.48 1.96
N LYS A 24 6.13 9.83 2.30
CA LYS A 24 6.13 8.41 2.70
C LYS A 24 6.58 7.50 1.54
N PHE A 25 6.23 7.87 0.31
CA PHE A 25 6.63 7.14 -0.89
C PHE A 25 8.13 7.25 -1.14
N CYS A 26 8.72 8.45 -0.96
CA CYS A 26 10.17 8.63 -1.04
C CYS A 26 10.93 7.84 0.03
N VAL A 27 10.35 7.65 1.23
CA VAL A 27 10.95 6.81 2.28
C VAL A 27 10.89 5.32 1.92
N LEU A 28 9.78 4.86 1.32
CA LEU A 28 9.64 3.49 0.83
C LEU A 28 10.59 3.18 -0.33
N GLU A 29 10.80 4.14 -1.23
CA GLU A 29 11.76 4.05 -2.34
C GLU A 29 13.19 3.77 -1.84
N LYS A 30 13.59 4.38 -0.72
CA LYS A 30 14.92 4.17 -0.11
C LYS A 30 15.08 2.79 0.53
N LYS A 31 14.02 2.01 0.71
CA LYS A 31 14.10 0.63 1.22
C LYS A 31 14.32 -0.33 0.05
N ASN A 32 15.53 -0.86 -0.06
CA ASN A 32 15.99 -1.69 -1.19
C ASN A 32 15.11 -2.93 -1.45
N ASP A 33 14.54 -3.52 -0.40
CA ASP A 33 13.64 -4.68 -0.51
C ASP A 33 12.25 -4.32 -1.09
N THR A 34 11.79 -3.10 -0.84
CA THR A 34 10.53 -2.61 -1.42
C THR A 34 10.74 -2.34 -2.91
N TRP A 35 11.85 -1.72 -3.29
CA TRP A 35 12.17 -1.37 -4.68
C TRP A 35 12.11 -2.57 -5.65
N LYS A 36 12.74 -3.70 -5.30
CA LYS A 36 12.71 -4.92 -6.12
C LYS A 36 11.29 -5.40 -6.42
N LYS A 37 10.36 -5.21 -5.48
CA LYS A 37 8.96 -5.62 -5.62
C LYS A 37 8.16 -4.70 -6.55
N ILE A 38 8.60 -3.45 -6.71
CA ILE A 38 7.93 -2.46 -7.56
C ILE A 38 8.39 -2.56 -9.03
N GLN A 39 9.51 -3.23 -9.31
CA GLN A 39 10.01 -3.35 -10.69
C GLN A 39 9.01 -4.05 -11.62
N VAL A 40 8.12 -4.89 -11.08
CA VAL A 40 7.09 -5.56 -11.87
C VAL A 40 6.14 -4.58 -12.56
N PHE A 41 5.88 -3.41 -11.98
CA PHE A 41 5.05 -2.37 -12.59
C PHE A 41 5.66 -1.76 -13.84
N PHE A 42 6.96 -1.98 -14.08
CA PHE A 42 7.69 -1.49 -15.25
C PHE A 42 8.07 -2.62 -16.21
N ASN A 43 7.66 -3.86 -15.93
CA ASN A 43 7.91 -5.00 -16.81
C ASN A 43 6.71 -5.21 -17.75
N SER A 44 6.94 -5.07 -19.06
CA SER A 44 5.90 -5.29 -20.09
C SER A 44 5.41 -6.74 -20.14
N GLU A 45 6.26 -7.69 -19.74
CA GLU A 45 5.94 -9.13 -19.71
C GLU A 45 5.26 -9.56 -18.40
N ALA A 46 5.03 -8.63 -17.46
CA ALA A 46 4.39 -8.98 -16.20
C ALA A 46 2.92 -9.35 -16.42
N THR A 47 2.49 -10.44 -15.79
CA THR A 47 1.08 -10.81 -15.80
C THR A 47 0.26 -9.91 -14.88
N ILE A 48 -1.05 -9.86 -15.11
CA ILE A 48 -1.99 -9.13 -14.25
C ILE A 48 -1.85 -9.59 -12.79
N ASP A 49 -1.74 -10.89 -12.55
CA ASP A 49 -1.58 -11.46 -11.20
C ASP A 49 -0.29 -11.01 -10.53
N GLN A 50 0.81 -10.92 -11.29
CA GLN A 50 2.10 -10.45 -10.75
C GLN A 50 2.03 -8.97 -10.35
N VAL A 51 1.39 -8.14 -11.18
CA VAL A 51 1.17 -6.72 -10.89
C VAL A 51 0.25 -6.55 -9.68
N ALA A 52 -0.87 -7.27 -9.64
CA ALA A 52 -1.80 -7.26 -8.51
C ALA A 52 -1.09 -7.69 -7.21
N LYS A 53 -0.29 -8.76 -7.25
CA LYS A 53 0.44 -9.25 -6.08
C LYS A 53 1.46 -8.23 -5.57
N ALA A 54 2.14 -7.53 -6.47
CA ALA A 54 3.04 -6.46 -6.09
C ALA A 54 2.33 -5.22 -5.56
N GLY A 55 1.16 -4.87 -6.09
CA GLY A 55 0.30 -3.81 -5.57
C GLY A 55 -0.16 -4.11 -4.14
N GLU A 56 -0.69 -5.30 -3.92
CA GLU A 56 -1.06 -5.78 -2.58
C GLU A 56 0.14 -5.69 -1.61
N THR A 57 1.28 -6.24 -2.03
CA THR A 57 2.53 -6.23 -1.26
C THR A 57 2.99 -4.80 -0.95
N PHE A 58 2.88 -3.89 -1.91
CA PHE A 58 3.24 -2.49 -1.74
C PHE A 58 2.33 -1.80 -0.72
N LEU A 59 1.02 -1.99 -0.82
CA LEU A 59 0.03 -1.46 0.11
C LEU A 59 0.25 -2.00 1.54
N ILE A 60 0.53 -3.29 1.70
CA ILE A 60 0.85 -3.87 3.02
C ILE A 60 2.02 -3.13 3.68
N HIS A 61 3.11 -2.85 2.96
CA HIS A 61 4.23 -2.08 3.52
C HIS A 61 3.86 -0.61 3.78
N LEU A 62 3.09 0.02 2.87
CA LEU A 62 2.68 1.41 3.00
C LEU A 62 1.85 1.64 4.27
N TYR A 63 0.99 0.68 4.63
CA TYR A 63 0.17 0.69 5.84
C TYR A 63 0.85 0.06 7.07
N GLY A 64 2.15 -0.27 6.97
CA GLY A 64 2.95 -0.73 8.11
C GLY A 64 2.82 -2.21 8.46
N GLY A 65 2.22 -3.02 7.58
CA GLY A 65 2.17 -4.47 7.73
C GLY A 65 3.54 -5.14 7.57
N ASN A 66 3.71 -6.31 8.18
CA ASN A 66 4.94 -7.10 8.11
C ASN A 66 4.66 -8.42 7.35
N LEU A 67 5.32 -8.61 6.21
CA LEU A 67 5.19 -9.84 5.42
C LEU A 67 6.04 -11.01 5.92
N ARG A 68 6.90 -10.80 6.93
CA ARG A 68 7.67 -11.88 7.56
C ARG A 68 6.79 -12.82 8.38
N THR A 69 5.60 -12.36 8.76
CA THR A 69 4.54 -13.20 9.34
C THR A 69 3.69 -13.74 8.20
N TYR A 70 3.86 -15.03 7.89
CA TYR A 70 3.38 -15.79 6.72
C TYR A 70 1.87 -15.74 6.37
N ALA A 71 1.04 -14.93 7.03
CA ALA A 71 -0.42 -14.94 6.89
C ALA A 71 -1.07 -13.54 6.78
N CYS A 72 -0.29 -12.49 6.52
CA CYS A 72 -0.83 -11.13 6.48
C CYS A 72 -1.14 -10.71 5.04
N ASP A 73 -2.29 -11.13 4.51
CA ASP A 73 -2.88 -10.53 3.31
C ASP A 73 -3.45 -9.13 3.61
N LEU A 74 -3.78 -8.37 2.57
CA LEU A 74 -4.25 -6.99 2.72
C LEU A 74 -5.57 -6.89 3.51
N ASN A 75 -6.47 -7.86 3.37
CA ASN A 75 -7.76 -7.88 4.08
C ASN A 75 -7.56 -8.18 5.57
N HIS A 76 -6.65 -9.10 5.90
CA HIS A 76 -6.26 -9.38 7.27
C HIS A 76 -5.66 -8.14 7.94
N LEU A 77 -4.73 -7.45 7.26
CA LEU A 77 -4.16 -6.19 7.74
C LEU A 77 -5.25 -5.13 7.97
N ARG A 78 -6.19 -4.99 7.02
CA ARG A 78 -7.31 -4.05 7.14
C ARG A 78 -8.16 -4.35 8.38
N TYR A 79 -8.48 -5.61 8.63
CA TYR A 79 -9.25 -6.04 9.79
C TYR A 79 -8.51 -5.77 11.10
N THR A 80 -7.21 -6.07 11.16
CA THR A 80 -6.38 -5.76 12.34
C THR A 80 -6.34 -4.25 12.63
N LEU A 81 -6.16 -3.41 11.60
CA LEU A 81 -6.14 -1.96 11.78
C LEU A 81 -7.51 -1.40 12.16
N PHE A 82 -8.60 -1.99 11.65
CA PHE A 82 -9.96 -1.63 12.02
C PHE A 82 -10.24 -1.90 13.50
N THR A 83 -9.94 -3.11 13.97
CA THR A 83 -10.15 -3.48 15.38
C THR A 83 -9.32 -2.59 16.33
N GLN A 84 -8.06 -2.32 15.98
CA GLN A 84 -7.22 -1.37 16.71
C GLN A 84 -7.74 0.08 16.69
N SER A 85 -8.41 0.50 15.61
CA SER A 85 -9.00 1.83 15.51
C SER A 85 -10.30 1.93 16.31
N ALA A 86 -11.08 0.85 16.38
CA ALA A 86 -12.37 0.82 17.06
C ALA A 86 -12.22 0.97 18.59
N THR A 87 -11.08 0.58 19.16
CA THR A 87 -10.80 0.70 20.61
C THR A 87 -10.30 2.09 21.03
N LYS A 88 -10.03 2.99 20.07
CA LYS A 88 -9.50 4.34 20.34
C LYS A 88 -10.63 5.35 20.54
N ALA A 89 -10.44 6.29 21.48
CA ALA A 89 -11.38 7.37 21.76
C ALA A 89 -11.70 8.25 20.53
N ARG A 90 -10.75 8.41 19.61
CA ARG A 90 -10.97 8.98 18.27
C ARG A 90 -10.60 7.94 17.23
N SER A 91 -11.61 7.42 16.54
CA SER A 91 -11.39 6.42 15.51
C SER A 91 -10.70 7.03 14.28
N THR A 92 -9.81 6.28 13.67
CA THR A 92 -9.07 6.63 12.44
C THR A 92 -9.49 5.73 11.28
N ILE A 93 -10.79 5.42 11.17
CA ILE A 93 -11.35 4.50 10.16
C ILE A 93 -11.02 4.95 8.73
N THR A 94 -10.86 6.25 8.50
CA THR A 94 -10.46 6.81 7.20
C THR A 94 -9.03 6.46 6.78
N ARG A 95 -8.19 5.95 7.69
CA ARG A 95 -6.80 5.54 7.42
C ARG A 95 -6.63 4.04 7.24
N LEU A 96 -7.72 3.30 7.03
CA LEU A 96 -7.65 1.88 6.74
C LEU A 96 -7.15 1.65 5.31
N PRO A 97 -6.37 0.57 5.08
CA PRO A 97 -5.99 0.18 3.73
C PRO A 97 -7.22 -0.19 2.88
N PRO A 98 -7.12 -0.12 1.55
CA PRO A 98 -8.16 -0.64 0.65
C PRO A 98 -8.35 -2.16 0.84
N THR A 99 -9.45 -2.69 0.31
CA THR A 99 -9.66 -4.14 0.19
C THR A 99 -8.85 -4.68 -0.99
N VAL A 100 -8.62 -5.99 -1.03
CA VAL A 100 -7.95 -6.66 -2.17
C VAL A 100 -8.58 -6.28 -3.52
N ASP A 101 -9.91 -6.22 -3.62
CA ASP A 101 -10.59 -5.91 -4.88
C ASP A 101 -10.49 -4.42 -5.32
N ALA A 102 -10.05 -3.56 -4.40
CA ALA A 102 -9.86 -2.12 -4.64
C ALA A 102 -8.37 -1.73 -4.68
N ALA A 103 -7.47 -2.72 -4.64
CA ALA A 103 -6.02 -2.56 -4.58
C ALA A 103 -5.36 -2.56 -5.96
#